data_AF-A0A8H6LIN6-F1
#
_entry.id   AF-A0A8H6LIN6-F1
#
_cell.length_a   1.000
_cell.length_b   1.000
_cell.length_c   1.000
_cell.angle_alpha   90.00
_cell.angle_beta   90.00
_cell.angle_gamma   90.00
#
_symmetry.space_group_name_H-M   'P 1'
#
loop_
_entity.id
_entity.type
_entity.pdbx_description
1 polymer ?
#
loop_
_entity_poly.entity_id
_entity_poly.type
_entity_poly.pdbx_seq_one_letter_code
_entity_poly.pdbx_strand_id
1 'polypeptide(L)'
;MTTSTNQLVILPKKVKWQRASRPKVRTGCLTWHLKCDEEKPTCRRCRDGRVKCDGYATPTKNQIQQRASMPVTGYTVSSLNPRIADTSIENCYFHHFHHWTSTQLTCCPGSSNFYLTYVLPLAHSCEPIKHAIIAVGAAHRFYMAGQETCSPLQQLKSLAMQQYNKSIQRIIPHMSMDSAFDLQCTLVCCLLFVAFEGITGRYAESIRHIRAGTKLLSSPLLINSAKEQKMARKLTEMFANLGVEASMFLEDTIIPDINSGCLDVLQCGDGSDQPFQDLDEAASFLRKLDVETVDIIAQTPYTYSMNDDGRIEMCTLEGPEKQELEAKWEEMDAKFEVWNSRFELTKKHIATWEYQELTSPQLTYLNMQQTFWRMGMSCGPEDLSEPTPDTAEAFLNAAEIFAQRLITPGQPSFSLDGDLISGLSVVVWSCTEGPHRARALDLLRRLNRREGIWDSKEIVEMHEAALALDDPKLWYNMEIPGGVPGYVAELAKISPRFGLHRSGLLIPDFECI
;
A
#
# COMPACT_ATOMS: atom_id res chain seq x y z
N MET A 1 -57.25 -35.29 -48.95
CA MET A 1 -56.45 -36.12 -49.88
C MET A 1 -55.36 -35.22 -50.45
N THR A 2 -54.27 -34.99 -49.72
CA THR A 2 -52.98 -35.72 -49.84
C THR A 2 -52.39 -35.68 -51.24
N THR A 3 -51.62 -34.62 -51.53
CA THR A 3 -50.56 -34.67 -52.55
C THR A 3 -49.25 -34.33 -51.85
N SER A 4 -48.45 -35.37 -51.66
CA SER A 4 -47.17 -35.40 -50.99
C SER A 4 -46.08 -34.95 -51.95
N THR A 5 -45.49 -33.78 -51.72
CA THR A 5 -44.37 -33.27 -52.52
C THR A 5 -43.06 -33.62 -51.81
N ASN A 6 -42.34 -34.60 -52.37
CA ASN A 6 -40.96 -34.92 -52.03
C ASN A 6 -40.05 -33.72 -52.38
N GLN A 7 -39.42 -33.10 -51.38
CA GLN A 7 -38.28 -32.20 -51.58
C GLN A 7 -37.02 -32.78 -50.93
N LEU A 8 -35.99 -32.88 -51.78
CA LEU A 8 -34.66 -33.40 -51.50
C LEU A 8 -33.95 -32.61 -50.38
N VAL A 9 -33.39 -33.34 -49.43
CA VAL A 9 -32.51 -32.82 -48.38
C VAL A 9 -31.16 -32.44 -48.99
N ILE A 10 -30.84 -31.14 -49.01
CA ILE A 10 -29.51 -30.63 -49.34
C ILE A 10 -28.65 -30.68 -48.07
N LEU A 11 -27.71 -31.62 -48.00
CA LEU A 11 -26.71 -31.68 -46.93
C LEU A 11 -25.66 -30.56 -47.11
N PRO A 12 -25.33 -29.79 -46.06
CA PRO A 12 -24.30 -28.75 -46.13
C PRO A 12 -22.89 -29.34 -46.34
N LYS A 13 -22.10 -28.67 -47.19
CA LYS A 13 -20.69 -29.00 -47.51
C LYS A 13 -19.83 -29.16 -46.24
N LYS A 14 -19.09 -30.27 -46.15
CA LYS A 14 -18.07 -30.49 -45.12
C LYS A 14 -17.03 -29.37 -45.14
N VAL A 15 -16.82 -28.73 -43.98
CA VAL A 15 -15.77 -27.74 -43.74
C VAL A 15 -14.40 -28.43 -43.87
N LYS A 16 -13.50 -27.88 -44.69
CA LYS A 16 -12.10 -28.33 -44.78
C LYS A 16 -11.36 -27.87 -43.52
N TRP A 17 -10.92 -28.82 -42.71
CA TRP A 17 -10.08 -28.54 -41.53
C TRP A 17 -8.68 -28.09 -41.98
N GLN A 18 -8.31 -26.84 -41.66
CA GLN A 18 -6.94 -26.37 -41.77
C GLN A 18 -6.09 -26.91 -40.61
N ARG A 19 -4.85 -27.27 -40.92
CA ARG A 19 -3.92 -27.91 -39.97
C ARG A 19 -3.39 -26.85 -38.98
N ALA A 20 -3.47 -27.12 -37.69
CA ALA A 20 -2.92 -26.25 -36.65
C ALA A 20 -1.39 -26.08 -36.84
N SER A 21 -0.93 -24.83 -36.96
CA SER A 21 0.49 -24.48 -36.94
C SER A 21 0.97 -24.48 -35.49
N ARG A 22 1.86 -25.41 -35.14
CA ARG A 22 2.58 -25.41 -33.87
C ARG A 22 4.00 -24.87 -34.08
N PRO A 23 4.60 -24.19 -33.09
CA PRO A 23 6.01 -23.83 -33.14
C PRO A 23 6.88 -25.07 -33.37
N LYS A 24 7.85 -25.00 -34.29
CA LYS A 24 8.78 -26.11 -34.57
C LYS A 24 9.76 -26.26 -33.41
N VAL A 25 9.50 -27.19 -32.51
CA VAL A 25 10.48 -27.64 -31.49
C VAL A 25 11.56 -28.51 -32.15
N ARG A 26 12.83 -28.22 -31.88
CA ARG A 26 14.02 -28.95 -32.39
C ARG A 26 14.57 -29.98 -31.38
N THR A 27 13.73 -30.44 -30.46
CA THR A 27 14.10 -31.31 -29.32
C THR A 27 13.94 -32.81 -29.62
N GLY A 28 13.34 -33.17 -30.76
CA GLY A 28 13.21 -34.56 -31.18
C GLY A 28 14.55 -35.24 -31.48
N CYS A 29 14.58 -36.58 -31.39
CA CYS A 29 15.75 -37.38 -31.73
C CYS A 29 16.21 -37.09 -33.17
N LEU A 30 17.51 -37.23 -33.42
CA LEU A 30 18.13 -36.88 -34.71
C LEU A 30 17.54 -37.68 -35.89
N THR A 31 16.99 -38.87 -35.61
CA THR A 31 16.31 -39.73 -36.58
C THR A 31 14.91 -39.20 -36.98
N TRP A 32 14.16 -38.56 -36.06
CA TRP A 32 12.74 -38.17 -36.28
C TRP A 32 12.36 -36.80 -35.70
N HIS A 33 13.12 -35.75 -36.02
CA HIS A 33 12.94 -34.37 -35.52
C HIS A 33 11.49 -33.85 -35.39
N LEU A 34 10.61 -34.11 -36.37
CA LEU A 34 9.27 -33.50 -36.43
C LEU A 34 8.17 -34.27 -35.66
N LYS A 35 8.45 -35.51 -35.23
CA LYS A 35 7.46 -36.44 -34.65
C LYS A 35 8.14 -37.44 -33.71
N CYS A 36 9.06 -36.94 -32.89
CA CYS A 36 9.68 -37.69 -31.81
C CYS A 36 8.88 -37.45 -30.53
N ASP A 37 8.69 -38.50 -29.75
CA ASP A 37 8.03 -38.49 -28.44
C ASP A 37 9.00 -38.18 -27.28
N GLU A 38 10.29 -37.95 -27.58
CA GLU A 38 11.33 -37.50 -26.65
C GLU A 38 11.67 -38.45 -25.47
N GLU A 39 11.16 -39.68 -25.49
CA GLU A 39 11.52 -40.73 -24.50
C GLU A 39 13.02 -41.09 -24.60
N LYS A 40 13.70 -41.16 -23.45
CA LYS A 40 15.14 -41.48 -23.33
C LYS A 40 15.33 -42.86 -22.69
N PRO A 41 16.29 -43.69 -23.11
CA PRO A 41 17.39 -43.39 -24.05
C PRO A 41 17.01 -43.49 -25.53
N THR A 42 15.84 -44.04 -25.86
CA THR A 42 15.38 -44.30 -27.23
C THR A 42 13.91 -43.93 -27.34
N CYS A 43 13.52 -43.13 -28.36
CA CYS A 43 12.12 -42.75 -28.52
C CYS A 43 11.24 -43.95 -28.91
N ARG A 44 9.97 -43.97 -28.50
CA ARG A 44 9.05 -45.08 -28.78
C ARG A 44 8.94 -45.36 -30.27
N ARG A 45 8.96 -44.30 -31.08
CA ARG A 45 8.81 -44.43 -32.53
C ARG A 45 9.97 -45.16 -33.21
N CYS A 46 11.20 -44.96 -32.72
CA CYS A 46 12.36 -45.73 -33.18
C CYS A 46 12.28 -47.17 -32.69
N ARG A 47 11.85 -47.39 -31.44
CA ARG A 47 11.67 -48.71 -30.83
C ARG A 47 10.65 -49.55 -31.61
N ASP A 48 9.48 -49.00 -31.85
CA ASP A 48 8.37 -49.70 -32.51
C ASP A 48 8.61 -49.86 -34.02
N GLY A 49 9.28 -48.87 -34.63
CA GLY A 49 9.66 -48.91 -36.04
C GLY A 49 10.86 -49.83 -36.35
N ARG A 50 11.52 -50.41 -35.33
CA ARG A 50 12.79 -51.15 -35.45
C ARG A 50 13.87 -50.38 -36.23
N VAL A 51 13.90 -49.06 -36.10
CA VAL A 51 14.93 -48.20 -36.70
C VAL A 51 15.88 -47.78 -35.59
N LYS A 52 17.20 -47.88 -35.83
CA LYS A 52 18.21 -47.43 -34.88
C LYS A 52 18.03 -45.93 -34.60
N CYS A 53 17.88 -45.55 -33.33
CA CYS A 53 17.76 -44.17 -32.90
C CYS A 53 19.16 -43.57 -32.75
N ASP A 54 19.44 -42.47 -33.44
CA ASP A 54 20.73 -41.78 -33.38
C ASP A 54 20.88 -40.87 -32.13
N GLY A 55 19.94 -40.98 -31.20
CA GLY A 55 19.93 -40.24 -29.94
C GLY A 55 19.43 -38.79 -30.08
N TYR A 56 19.65 -38.03 -29.01
CA TYR A 56 19.26 -36.62 -28.90
C TYR A 56 20.50 -35.74 -28.98
N ALA A 57 20.38 -34.56 -29.60
CA ALA A 57 21.49 -33.62 -29.69
C ALA A 57 21.96 -33.22 -28.28
N THR A 58 23.22 -33.52 -27.95
CA THR A 58 23.87 -33.03 -26.74
C THR A 58 24.25 -31.56 -26.95
N PRO A 59 23.99 -30.64 -25.99
CA PRO A 59 24.43 -29.26 -26.13
C PRO A 59 25.96 -29.22 -26.24
N THR A 60 26.46 -28.74 -27.38
CA THR A 60 27.89 -28.54 -27.62
C THR A 60 28.46 -27.55 -26.63
N LYS A 61 29.61 -27.90 -26.02
CA LYS A 61 30.32 -27.14 -24.98
C LYS A 61 30.68 -25.68 -25.35
N ASN A 62 30.48 -25.26 -26.60
CA ASN A 62 30.70 -23.88 -27.07
C ASN A 62 29.54 -22.91 -26.79
N GLN A 63 28.41 -23.34 -26.19
CA GLN A 63 27.35 -22.44 -25.71
C GLN A 63 27.42 -22.15 -24.19
N ILE A 64 28.37 -22.74 -23.46
CA ILE A 64 28.57 -22.52 -22.02
C ILE A 64 29.59 -21.41 -21.74
N GLN A 65 30.39 -20.98 -22.73
CA GLN A 65 31.42 -19.94 -22.56
C GLN A 65 31.00 -18.51 -22.95
N GLN A 66 29.77 -18.27 -23.43
CA GLN A 66 29.27 -16.90 -23.67
C GLN A 66 28.40 -16.33 -22.53
N ARG A 67 28.26 -17.04 -21.40
CA ARG A 67 27.58 -16.54 -20.18
C ARG A 67 28.52 -16.00 -19.11
N ALA A 68 29.83 -16.01 -19.34
CA ALA A 68 30.83 -15.55 -18.37
C ALA A 68 31.77 -14.53 -19.00
N SER A 69 31.24 -13.38 -19.43
CA SER A 69 32.00 -12.13 -19.69
C SER A 69 31.01 -11.03 -20.09
N MET A 70 30.55 -10.22 -19.13
CA MET A 70 30.06 -8.87 -19.43
C MET A 70 30.76 -7.89 -18.48
N PRO A 71 31.50 -6.90 -18.99
CA PRO A 71 32.07 -5.85 -18.16
C PRO A 71 30.97 -4.92 -17.65
N VAL A 72 31.10 -4.51 -16.39
CA VAL A 72 30.32 -3.44 -15.77
C VAL A 72 30.52 -2.17 -16.60
N THR A 73 29.48 -1.73 -17.33
CA THR A 73 29.45 -0.41 -17.99
C THR A 73 28.07 0.21 -17.79
N GLY A 74 28.07 1.51 -17.45
CA GLY A 74 26.97 2.25 -16.85
C GLY A 74 25.65 2.27 -17.63
N TYR A 75 24.57 2.40 -16.87
CA TYR A 75 23.20 2.46 -17.34
C TYR A 75 22.99 3.69 -18.24
N THR A 76 22.56 3.46 -19.49
CA THR A 76 21.87 4.47 -20.30
C THR A 76 20.40 4.06 -20.41
N VAL A 77 19.51 5.00 -20.09
CA VAL A 77 18.05 4.86 -20.18
C VAL A 77 17.69 4.65 -21.65
N SER A 78 17.26 3.44 -22.02
CA SER A 78 16.75 3.15 -23.36
C SER A 78 15.23 3.01 -23.31
N SER A 79 14.56 3.92 -24.03
CA SER A 79 13.13 3.98 -24.26
C SER A 79 12.59 2.66 -24.82
N LEU A 80 11.72 2.00 -24.06
CA LEU A 80 10.98 0.81 -24.50
C LEU A 80 9.74 1.28 -25.29
N ASN A 81 9.78 1.08 -26.61
CA ASN A 81 8.61 1.23 -27.48
C ASN A 81 8.00 -0.16 -27.72
N PRO A 82 6.82 -0.53 -27.18
CA PRO A 82 6.26 -1.86 -27.37
C PRO A 82 5.53 -1.97 -28.72
N ARG A 83 5.86 -3.00 -29.51
CA ARG A 83 5.07 -3.41 -30.67
C ARG A 83 3.74 -4.01 -30.20
N ILE A 84 2.63 -3.47 -30.70
CA ILE A 84 1.23 -3.65 -30.24
C ILE A 84 0.66 -5.08 -30.42
N ALA A 85 1.44 -6.07 -30.87
CA ALA A 85 0.91 -7.41 -31.23
C ALA A 85 1.17 -8.56 -30.22
N ASP A 86 2.02 -8.36 -29.19
CA ASP A 86 2.48 -9.44 -28.28
C ASP A 86 2.28 -9.18 -26.77
N THR A 87 1.49 -8.16 -26.39
CA THR A 87 1.37 -7.79 -24.96
C THR A 87 0.34 -8.67 -24.25
N SER A 88 0.79 -9.63 -23.44
CA SER A 88 -0.10 -10.35 -22.53
C SER A 88 -0.82 -9.36 -21.61
N ILE A 89 -2.05 -9.68 -21.19
CA ILE A 89 -2.81 -8.83 -20.27
C ILE A 89 -2.06 -8.60 -18.94
N GLU A 90 -1.23 -9.56 -18.52
CA GLU A 90 -0.32 -9.45 -17.38
C GLU A 90 0.72 -8.34 -17.57
N ASN A 91 1.32 -8.24 -18.77
CA ASN A 91 2.25 -7.16 -19.07
C ASN A 91 1.57 -5.79 -19.04
N CYS A 92 0.30 -5.69 -19.45
CA CYS A 92 -0.43 -4.42 -19.36
C CYS A 92 -0.56 -3.93 -17.91
N TYR A 93 -0.85 -4.81 -16.95
CA TYR A 93 -0.96 -4.42 -15.54
C TYR A 93 0.39 -4.23 -14.85
N PHE A 94 1.41 -4.96 -15.29
CA PHE A 94 2.79 -4.67 -14.87
C PHE A 94 3.22 -3.27 -15.34
N HIS A 95 2.93 -2.90 -16.59
CA HIS A 95 3.18 -1.55 -17.10
C HIS A 95 2.31 -0.50 -16.41
N HIS A 96 1.05 -0.82 -16.11
CA HIS A 96 0.17 0.05 -15.32
C HIS A 96 0.78 0.33 -13.94
N PHE A 97 1.32 -0.71 -13.29
CA PHE A 97 1.98 -0.56 -12.01
C PHE A 97 3.20 0.38 -12.11
N HIS A 98 4.06 0.14 -13.10
CA HIS A 98 5.28 0.94 -13.30
C HIS A 98 5.01 2.43 -13.56
N HIS A 99 3.98 2.76 -14.34
CA HIS A 99 3.78 4.15 -14.78
C HIS A 99 2.75 4.93 -13.96
N TRP A 100 1.82 4.26 -13.28
CA TRP A 100 0.77 4.92 -12.48
C TRP A 100 0.71 4.44 -11.04
N THR A 101 0.66 3.13 -10.78
CA THR A 101 0.47 2.66 -9.40
C THR A 101 1.63 3.05 -8.51
N SER A 102 2.88 2.81 -8.93
CA SER A 102 4.07 3.11 -8.12
C SER A 102 4.23 4.59 -7.77
N THR A 103 3.70 5.49 -8.61
CA THR A 103 3.75 6.94 -8.39
C THR A 103 2.61 7.45 -7.52
N GLN A 104 1.53 6.68 -7.34
CA GLN A 104 0.42 7.04 -6.44
C GLN A 104 0.55 6.38 -5.06
N LEU A 105 1.21 5.22 -4.97
CA LEU A 105 1.43 4.54 -3.70
C LEU A 105 2.28 5.35 -2.71
N THR A 106 3.11 6.27 -3.20
CA THR A 106 3.95 7.14 -2.36
C THR A 106 4.15 8.52 -2.99
N CYS A 107 4.35 9.54 -2.15
CA CYS A 107 4.70 10.91 -2.53
C CYS A 107 6.19 11.09 -2.87
N CYS A 108 7.03 10.09 -2.60
CA CYS A 108 8.46 10.12 -2.88
C CYS A 108 8.75 10.04 -4.40
N PRO A 109 9.47 11.02 -4.98
CA PRO A 109 9.80 11.04 -6.41
C PRO A 109 11.06 10.22 -6.75
N GLY A 110 11.21 9.88 -8.04
CA GLY A 110 12.49 9.43 -8.61
C GLY A 110 13.16 8.28 -7.85
N SER A 111 14.43 8.49 -7.45
CA SER A 111 15.23 7.49 -6.72
C SER A 111 14.74 7.20 -5.31
N SER A 112 14.00 8.12 -4.70
CA SER A 112 13.38 7.96 -3.37
C SER A 112 12.13 7.09 -3.42
N ASN A 113 11.54 6.89 -4.61
CA ASN A 113 10.40 6.01 -4.79
C ASN A 113 10.80 4.53 -4.60
N PHE A 114 10.39 3.94 -3.48
CA PHE A 114 10.71 2.56 -3.13
C PHE A 114 10.29 1.55 -4.21
N TYR A 115 9.11 1.74 -4.80
CA TYR A 115 8.56 0.82 -5.80
C TYR A 115 9.37 0.83 -7.10
N LEU A 116 9.81 2.01 -7.54
CA LEU A 116 10.63 2.16 -8.73
C LEU A 116 12.07 1.66 -8.51
N THR A 117 12.67 2.01 -7.37
CA THR A 117 14.08 1.72 -7.09
C THR A 117 14.34 0.28 -6.67
N TYR A 118 13.40 -0.36 -5.96
CA TYR A 118 13.60 -1.68 -5.36
C TYR A 118 12.60 -2.73 -5.85
N VAL A 119 11.29 -2.45 -5.79
CA VAL A 119 10.25 -3.46 -6.03
C VAL A 119 10.22 -3.91 -7.49
N LEU A 120 10.27 -2.97 -8.45
CA LEU A 120 10.30 -3.29 -9.88
C LEU A 120 11.54 -4.12 -10.28
N PRO A 121 12.78 -3.74 -9.89
CA PRO A 121 13.95 -4.60 -10.12
C PRO A 121 13.82 -6.00 -9.51
N LEU A 122 13.31 -6.11 -8.27
CA LEU A 122 13.12 -7.40 -7.60
C LEU A 122 12.12 -8.31 -8.33
N ALA A 123 11.12 -7.74 -9.00
CA ALA A 123 10.14 -8.50 -9.77
C ALA A 123 10.76 -9.29 -10.94
N HIS A 124 11.95 -8.92 -11.41
CA HIS A 124 12.65 -9.69 -12.45
C HIS A 124 13.32 -10.97 -11.90
N SER A 125 13.63 -10.99 -10.61
CA SER A 125 14.31 -12.11 -9.95
C SER A 125 13.40 -12.91 -9.00
N CYS A 126 12.25 -12.36 -8.62
CA CYS A 126 11.33 -12.95 -7.64
C CYS A 126 9.91 -13.06 -8.23
N GLU A 127 9.48 -14.29 -8.54
CA GLU A 127 8.15 -14.57 -9.11
C GLU A 127 6.97 -14.11 -8.22
N PRO A 128 6.99 -14.31 -6.88
CA PRO A 128 5.94 -13.78 -6.00
C PRO A 128 5.72 -12.28 -6.18
N ILE A 129 6.79 -11.49 -6.13
CA ILE A 129 6.73 -10.03 -6.27
C ILE A 129 6.16 -9.65 -7.63
N LYS A 130 6.56 -10.33 -8.72
CA LYS A 130 5.99 -10.09 -10.05
C LYS A 130 4.48 -10.29 -10.07
N HIS A 131 3.98 -11.38 -9.50
CA HIS A 131 2.55 -11.65 -9.44
C HIS A 131 1.82 -10.63 -8.57
N ALA A 132 2.39 -10.24 -7.42
CA ALA A 132 1.84 -9.19 -6.57
C ALA A 132 1.76 -7.83 -7.29
N ILE A 133 2.79 -7.43 -8.02
CA ILE A 133 2.80 -6.20 -8.84
C ILE A 133 1.66 -6.20 -9.87
N ILE A 134 1.47 -7.32 -10.58
CA ILE A 134 0.41 -7.45 -11.58
C ILE A 134 -0.96 -7.38 -10.90
N ALA A 135 -1.13 -8.02 -9.75
CA ALA A 135 -2.36 -7.99 -8.97
C ALA A 135 -2.71 -6.57 -8.51
N VAL A 136 -1.75 -5.85 -7.91
CA VAL A 136 -1.92 -4.45 -7.47
C VAL A 136 -2.17 -3.52 -8.66
N GLY A 137 -1.43 -3.68 -9.76
CA GLY A 137 -1.64 -2.90 -10.99
C GLY A 137 -3.05 -3.09 -11.56
N ALA A 138 -3.55 -4.33 -11.57
CA ALA A 138 -4.90 -4.66 -12.00
C ALA A 138 -5.98 -4.08 -11.08
N ALA A 139 -5.82 -4.25 -9.77
CA ALA A 139 -6.74 -3.71 -8.76
C ALA A 139 -6.78 -2.18 -8.77
N HIS A 140 -5.62 -1.53 -8.85
CA HIS A 140 -5.51 -0.08 -8.92
C HIS A 140 -6.18 0.49 -10.17
N ARG A 141 -5.95 -0.12 -11.34
CA ARG A 141 -6.62 0.32 -12.57
C ARG A 141 -8.13 0.19 -12.50
N PHE A 142 -8.63 -0.88 -11.86
CA PHE A 142 -10.05 -1.05 -11.61
C PHE A 142 -10.58 0.03 -10.66
N TYR A 143 -9.88 0.29 -9.56
CA TYR A 143 -10.23 1.33 -8.59
C TYR A 143 -10.34 2.70 -9.27
N MET A 144 -9.33 3.10 -10.05
CA MET A 144 -9.33 4.37 -10.80
C MET A 144 -10.47 4.51 -11.81
N ALA A 145 -11.05 3.41 -12.30
CA ALA A 145 -12.13 3.46 -13.30
C ALA A 145 -13.50 3.85 -12.71
N GLY A 146 -13.65 3.86 -11.38
CA GLY A 146 -14.90 4.21 -10.71
C GLY A 146 -16.01 3.14 -10.84
N GLN A 147 -17.15 3.38 -10.19
CA GLN A 147 -18.27 2.41 -10.06
C GLN A 147 -19.11 2.21 -11.35
N GLU A 148 -18.72 2.74 -12.51
CA GLU A 148 -19.47 2.55 -13.76
C GLU A 148 -19.28 1.13 -14.32
N THR A 149 -20.25 0.25 -14.04
CA THR A 149 -20.16 -1.20 -14.26
C THR A 149 -20.69 -1.63 -15.64
N CYS A 150 -19.79 -2.20 -16.44
CA CYS A 150 -20.12 -3.12 -17.53
C CYS A 150 -19.24 -4.38 -17.42
N SER A 151 -19.67 -5.49 -18.05
CA SER A 151 -19.10 -6.84 -17.93
C SER A 151 -17.58 -7.03 -18.08
N PRO A 152 -16.77 -6.15 -18.73
CA PRO A 152 -15.32 -6.31 -18.79
C PRO A 152 -14.60 -6.12 -17.45
N LEU A 153 -15.20 -5.40 -16.50
CA LEU A 153 -14.55 -5.06 -15.22
C LEU A 153 -14.54 -6.21 -14.21
N GLN A 154 -15.51 -7.12 -14.28
CA GLN A 154 -15.55 -8.31 -13.41
C GLN A 154 -14.47 -9.33 -13.79
N GLN A 155 -14.13 -9.40 -15.09
CA GLN A 155 -12.98 -10.19 -15.56
C GLN A 155 -11.67 -9.64 -15.01
N LEU A 156 -11.53 -8.31 -14.92
CA LEU A 156 -10.37 -7.66 -14.32
C LEU A 156 -10.23 -8.01 -12.83
N LYS A 157 -11.34 -7.96 -12.09
CA LYS A 157 -11.38 -8.40 -10.68
C LYS A 157 -10.93 -9.85 -10.51
N SER A 158 -11.42 -10.75 -11.37
CA SER A 158 -11.02 -12.17 -11.34
C SER A 158 -9.53 -12.36 -11.62
N LEU A 159 -8.96 -11.60 -12.55
CA LEU A 159 -7.55 -11.66 -12.88
C LEU A 159 -6.68 -11.12 -11.75
N ALA A 160 -7.05 -9.98 -11.17
CA ALA A 160 -6.36 -9.39 -10.03
C ALA A 160 -6.25 -10.40 -8.87
N MET A 161 -7.36 -11.07 -8.54
CA MET A 161 -7.41 -12.12 -7.52
C MET A 161 -6.59 -13.36 -7.88
N GLN A 162 -6.64 -13.81 -9.13
CA GLN A 162 -5.82 -14.93 -9.59
C GLN A 162 -4.32 -14.65 -9.43
N GLN A 163 -3.87 -13.42 -9.74
CA GLN A 163 -2.47 -13.03 -9.59
C GLN A 163 -2.08 -12.87 -8.13
N TYR A 164 -2.98 -12.34 -7.29
CA TYR A 164 -2.80 -12.29 -5.84
C TYR A 164 -2.60 -13.70 -5.25
N ASN A 165 -3.48 -14.65 -5.57
CA ASN A 165 -3.37 -16.03 -5.10
C ASN A 165 -2.12 -16.74 -5.63
N LYS A 166 -1.73 -16.49 -6.89
CA LYS A 166 -0.46 -16.98 -7.44
C LYS A 166 0.73 -16.43 -6.65
N SER A 167 0.72 -15.16 -6.27
CA SER A 167 1.77 -14.58 -5.43
C SER A 167 1.87 -15.32 -4.09
N ILE A 168 0.74 -15.52 -3.40
CA ILE A 168 0.70 -16.26 -2.13
C ILE A 168 1.26 -17.68 -2.29
N GLN A 169 0.82 -18.42 -3.31
CA GLN A 169 1.33 -19.78 -3.55
C GLN A 169 2.85 -19.81 -3.80
N ARG A 170 3.39 -18.76 -4.41
CA ARG A 170 4.81 -18.66 -4.75
C ARG A 170 5.65 -18.12 -3.61
N ILE A 171 5.09 -17.37 -2.66
CA ILE A 171 5.85 -16.84 -1.50
C ILE A 171 6.03 -17.89 -0.40
N ILE A 172 5.16 -18.92 -0.32
CA ILE A 172 5.25 -19.99 0.69
C ILE A 172 6.66 -20.60 0.81
N PRO A 173 7.38 -20.94 -0.28
CA PRO A 173 8.75 -21.44 -0.19
C PRO A 173 9.77 -20.45 0.38
N HIS A 174 9.51 -19.14 0.29
CA HIS A 174 10.36 -18.10 0.87
C HIS A 174 10.06 -17.85 2.36
N MET A 175 8.94 -18.36 2.89
CA MET A 175 8.55 -18.17 4.29
C MET A 175 9.41 -18.95 5.29
N SER A 176 10.33 -19.83 4.83
CA SER A 176 11.36 -20.41 5.70
C SER A 176 12.34 -19.35 6.20
N MET A 177 12.44 -18.19 5.52
CA MET A 177 13.27 -17.05 5.90
C MET A 177 14.74 -17.42 6.12
N ASP A 178 15.25 -18.33 5.30
CA ASP A 178 16.61 -18.86 5.40
C ASP A 178 17.68 -17.85 4.95
N SER A 179 17.28 -16.77 4.28
CA SER A 179 18.18 -15.73 3.76
C SER A 179 17.62 -14.31 3.90
N ALA A 180 18.50 -13.31 3.89
CA ALA A 180 18.14 -11.89 3.86
C ALA A 180 17.23 -11.55 2.67
N PHE A 181 17.50 -12.20 1.52
CA PHE A 181 16.73 -12.04 0.31
C PHE A 181 15.30 -12.57 0.46
N ASP A 182 15.12 -13.73 1.09
CA ASP A 182 13.79 -14.31 1.33
C ASP A 182 12.96 -13.45 2.29
N LEU A 183 13.62 -12.92 3.34
CA LEU A 183 13.00 -11.97 4.27
C LEU A 183 12.56 -10.68 3.54
N GLN A 184 13.44 -10.08 2.74
CA GLN A 184 13.12 -8.88 1.95
C GLN A 184 11.99 -9.15 0.94
N CYS A 185 12.01 -10.29 0.26
CA CYS A 185 10.96 -10.66 -0.67
C CYS A 185 9.61 -10.82 0.02
N THR A 186 9.60 -11.42 1.22
CA THR A 186 8.41 -11.59 2.04
C THR A 186 7.86 -10.24 2.49
N LEU A 187 8.72 -9.35 3.02
CA LEU A 187 8.34 -7.98 3.42
C LEU A 187 7.77 -7.17 2.25
N VAL A 188 8.40 -7.22 1.06
CA VAL A 188 7.90 -6.56 -0.15
C VAL A 188 6.54 -7.14 -0.56
N CYS A 189 6.35 -8.46 -0.48
CA CYS A 189 5.05 -9.07 -0.77
C CYS A 189 3.98 -8.62 0.24
N CYS A 190 4.28 -8.60 1.54
CA CYS A 190 3.38 -8.07 2.56
C CYS A 190 2.95 -6.63 2.22
N LEU A 191 3.90 -5.75 1.88
CA LEU A 191 3.59 -4.37 1.51
C LEU A 191 2.70 -4.26 0.24
N LEU A 192 2.97 -5.08 -0.79
CA LEU A 192 2.12 -5.12 -1.99
C LEU A 192 0.74 -5.71 -1.68
N PHE A 193 0.64 -6.65 -0.76
CA PHE A 193 -0.65 -7.18 -0.30
C PHE A 193 -1.41 -6.14 0.51
N VAL A 194 -0.76 -5.36 1.38
CA VAL A 194 -1.38 -4.19 2.03
C VAL A 194 -1.99 -3.25 0.98
N ALA A 195 -1.25 -2.90 -0.08
CA ALA A 195 -1.78 -2.09 -1.17
C ALA A 195 -3.00 -2.75 -1.85
N PHE A 196 -2.92 -4.05 -2.17
CA PHE A 196 -4.01 -4.78 -2.79
C PHE A 196 -5.27 -4.80 -1.91
N GLU A 197 -5.11 -5.10 -0.62
CA GLU A 197 -6.21 -5.18 0.34
C GLU A 197 -6.82 -3.79 0.62
N GLY A 198 -6.00 -2.76 0.77
CA GLY A 198 -6.46 -1.38 0.91
C GLY A 198 -7.25 -0.90 -0.32
N ILE A 199 -6.74 -1.13 -1.53
CA ILE A 199 -7.44 -0.79 -2.79
C ILE A 199 -8.78 -1.53 -2.90
N THR A 200 -8.82 -2.80 -2.49
CA THR A 200 -10.05 -3.61 -2.56
C THR A 200 -11.00 -3.39 -1.38
N GLY A 201 -10.65 -2.57 -0.40
CA GLY A 201 -11.47 -2.26 0.78
C GLY A 201 -11.51 -3.39 1.82
N ARG A 202 -10.57 -4.33 1.78
CA ARG A 202 -10.48 -5.45 2.72
C ARG A 202 -9.52 -5.11 3.86
N TYR A 203 -9.91 -4.14 4.69
CA TYR A 203 -9.02 -3.56 5.71
C TYR A 203 -8.52 -4.58 6.74
N ALA A 204 -9.35 -5.55 7.15
CA ALA A 204 -8.92 -6.60 8.08
C ALA A 204 -7.73 -7.43 7.53
N GLU A 205 -7.73 -7.77 6.24
CA GLU A 205 -6.60 -8.47 5.61
C GLU A 205 -5.39 -7.55 5.45
N SER A 206 -5.62 -6.28 5.10
CA SER A 206 -4.56 -5.26 5.06
C SER A 206 -3.83 -5.20 6.41
N ILE A 207 -4.57 -5.10 7.51
CA ILE A 207 -4.04 -5.06 8.87
C ILE A 207 -3.26 -6.34 9.21
N ARG A 208 -3.74 -7.53 8.79
CA ARG A 208 -2.99 -8.79 8.99
C ARG A 208 -1.62 -8.75 8.29
N HIS A 209 -1.54 -8.21 7.09
CA HIS A 209 -0.27 -8.06 6.37
C HIS A 209 0.65 -7.01 7.02
N ILE A 210 0.09 -5.94 7.58
CA ILE A 210 0.86 -4.96 8.37
C ILE A 210 1.43 -5.64 9.61
N ARG A 211 0.61 -6.30 10.45
CA ARG A 211 1.05 -7.02 11.65
C ARG A 211 2.14 -8.05 11.33
N ALA A 212 1.95 -8.84 10.28
CA ALA A 212 2.93 -9.83 9.84
C ALA A 212 4.25 -9.15 9.43
N GLY A 213 4.19 -8.10 8.62
CA GLY A 213 5.37 -7.36 8.16
C GLY A 213 6.12 -6.69 9.31
N THR A 214 5.42 -5.99 10.20
CA THR A 214 5.99 -5.32 11.37
C THR A 214 6.74 -6.31 12.27
N LYS A 215 6.18 -7.50 12.51
CA LYS A 215 6.85 -8.57 13.29
C LYS A 215 8.15 -9.05 12.63
N LEU A 216 8.21 -9.07 11.30
CA LEU A 216 9.39 -9.51 10.55
C LEU A 216 10.53 -8.49 10.57
N LEU A 217 10.25 -7.22 10.85
CA LEU A 217 11.27 -6.16 10.90
C LEU A 217 12.27 -6.32 12.05
N SER A 218 11.87 -6.98 13.14
CA SER A 218 12.76 -7.28 14.28
C SER A 218 13.74 -8.42 13.99
N SER A 219 13.71 -9.02 12.79
CA SER A 219 14.61 -10.12 12.44
C SER A 219 16.05 -9.62 12.22
N PRO A 220 17.06 -10.23 12.86
CA PRO A 220 18.46 -9.84 12.70
C PRO A 220 19.00 -10.09 11.28
N LEU A 221 18.30 -10.89 10.48
CA LEU A 221 18.67 -11.17 9.08
C LEU A 221 18.43 -9.98 8.13
N LEU A 222 17.74 -8.93 8.59
CA LEU A 222 17.37 -7.80 7.74
C LEU A 222 18.57 -6.90 7.37
N ILE A 223 19.63 -6.90 8.19
CA ILE A 223 20.81 -6.01 8.06
C ILE A 223 22.07 -6.85 7.84
N ASN A 224 22.31 -7.28 6.59
CA ASN A 224 23.50 -8.07 6.25
C ASN A 224 24.52 -7.30 5.37
N SER A 225 24.15 -6.17 4.77
CA SER A 225 25.04 -5.33 3.97
C SER A 225 24.55 -3.88 3.86
N ALA A 226 25.45 -2.96 3.47
CA ALA A 226 25.12 -1.53 3.30
C ALA A 226 24.03 -1.26 2.24
N LYS A 227 23.92 -2.11 1.20
CA LYS A 227 22.86 -2.00 0.18
C LYS A 227 21.52 -2.48 0.74
N GLU A 228 21.53 -3.58 1.47
CA GLU A 228 20.34 -4.13 2.14
C GLU A 228 19.85 -3.19 3.25
N GLN A 229 20.76 -2.45 3.91
CA GLN A 229 20.41 -1.45 4.91
C GLN A 229 19.56 -0.30 4.35
N LYS A 230 19.79 0.16 3.10
CA LYS A 230 18.93 1.19 2.48
C LYS A 230 17.51 0.69 2.21
N MET A 231 17.38 -0.55 1.73
CA MET A 231 16.08 -1.17 1.50
C MET A 231 15.37 -1.45 2.83
N ALA A 232 16.10 -1.97 3.82
CA ALA A 232 15.61 -2.21 5.17
C ALA A 232 15.06 -0.92 5.80
N ARG A 233 15.79 0.20 5.68
CA ARG A 233 15.32 1.53 6.12
C ARG A 233 13.96 1.89 5.52
N LYS A 234 13.85 1.82 4.19
CA LYS A 234 12.60 2.16 3.51
C LYS A 234 11.47 1.20 3.88
N LEU A 235 11.74 -0.10 4.02
CA LEU A 235 10.75 -1.06 4.52
C LEU A 235 10.28 -0.72 5.93
N THR A 236 11.22 -0.47 6.85
CA THR A 236 10.90 -0.04 8.23
C THR A 236 10.08 1.24 8.25
N GLU A 237 10.47 2.26 7.47
CA GLU A 237 9.75 3.55 7.37
C GLU A 237 8.30 3.36 6.89
N MET A 238 8.08 2.51 5.89
CA MET A 238 6.75 2.26 5.32
C MET A 238 5.86 1.43 6.24
N PHE A 239 6.39 0.38 6.87
CA PHE A 239 5.63 -0.40 7.85
C PHE A 239 5.36 0.40 9.13
N ALA A 240 6.30 1.25 9.56
CA ALA A 240 6.07 2.22 10.62
C ALA A 240 4.91 3.16 10.26
N ASN A 241 4.87 3.69 9.01
CA ASN A 241 3.76 4.53 8.55
C ASN A 241 2.42 3.83 8.74
N LEU A 242 2.32 2.66 8.14
CA LEU A 242 1.10 1.89 8.05
C LEU A 242 0.65 1.42 9.44
N GLY A 243 1.62 1.13 10.31
CA GLY A 243 1.39 0.79 11.71
C GLY A 243 0.83 1.95 12.51
N VAL A 244 1.44 3.14 12.42
CA VAL A 244 0.96 4.37 13.08
C VAL A 244 -0.45 4.70 12.61
N GLU A 245 -0.66 4.78 11.30
CA GLU A 245 -1.95 5.10 10.69
C GLU A 245 -3.04 4.09 11.05
N ALA A 246 -2.69 2.79 11.14
CA ALA A 246 -3.61 1.77 11.62
C ALA A 246 -3.90 1.87 13.12
N SER A 247 -2.91 2.26 13.93
CA SER A 247 -3.05 2.36 15.39
C SER A 247 -3.90 3.54 15.82
N MET A 248 -3.92 4.64 15.05
CA MET A 248 -4.87 5.75 15.27
C MET A 248 -6.33 5.33 15.11
N PHE A 249 -6.57 4.16 14.53
CA PHE A 249 -7.88 3.71 14.09
C PHE A 249 -8.37 2.41 14.72
N LEU A 250 -7.46 1.66 15.35
CA LEU A 250 -7.72 0.35 15.93
C LEU A 250 -7.49 0.40 17.44
N GLU A 251 -8.15 -0.50 18.16
CA GLU A 251 -7.96 -0.68 19.60
C GLU A 251 -6.53 -1.18 19.93
N ASP A 252 -5.92 -1.97 19.04
CA ASP A 252 -4.57 -2.50 19.22
C ASP A 252 -3.53 -1.73 18.42
N THR A 253 -2.38 -1.43 19.05
CA THR A 253 -1.26 -0.78 18.37
C THR A 253 -0.46 -1.75 17.51
N ILE A 254 -0.13 -1.30 16.30
CA ILE A 254 0.52 -2.09 15.24
C ILE A 254 1.84 -1.43 14.83
N ILE A 255 2.53 -0.84 15.79
CA ILE A 255 3.82 -0.18 15.56
C ILE A 255 5.00 -1.16 15.63
N PRO A 256 6.11 -0.89 14.92
CA PRO A 256 7.35 -1.64 15.10
C PRO A 256 7.85 -1.58 16.54
N ASP A 257 8.46 -2.67 17.02
CA ASP A 257 9.02 -2.72 18.36
C ASP A 257 10.18 -1.71 18.50
N ILE A 258 9.93 -0.63 19.24
CA ILE A 258 10.89 0.43 19.53
C ILE A 258 12.10 -0.13 20.30
N ASN A 259 11.89 -1.15 21.13
CA ASN A 259 12.95 -1.73 21.96
C ASN A 259 13.82 -2.73 21.20
N SER A 260 13.40 -3.18 20.01
CA SER A 260 14.15 -4.18 19.24
C SER A 260 15.32 -3.57 18.44
N GLY A 261 15.59 -2.27 18.58
CA GLY A 261 16.58 -1.53 17.78
C GLY A 261 16.22 -1.40 16.29
N CYS A 262 15.01 -1.82 15.89
CA CYS A 262 14.56 -1.76 14.50
C CYS A 262 14.48 -0.31 14.00
N LEU A 263 14.12 0.62 14.89
CA LEU A 263 14.02 2.04 14.59
C LEU A 263 15.36 2.77 14.62
N ASP A 264 16.45 2.14 15.11
CA ASP A 264 17.80 2.72 15.05
C ASP A 264 18.28 2.88 13.60
N VAL A 265 17.67 2.12 12.70
CA VAL A 265 17.92 2.20 11.26
C VAL A 265 17.32 3.50 10.68
N LEU A 266 16.27 4.07 11.30
CA LEU A 266 15.74 5.39 10.96
C LEU A 266 16.71 6.44 11.51
N GLN A 267 17.27 7.27 10.62
CA GLN A 267 18.27 8.25 11.01
C GLN A 267 17.63 9.34 11.86
N CYS A 268 17.96 9.40 13.14
CA CYS A 268 17.95 10.68 13.85
C CYS A 268 19.19 11.44 13.42
N GLY A 269 19.03 12.67 12.95
CA GLY A 269 20.20 13.54 12.90
C GLY A 269 20.70 13.77 14.32
N ASP A 270 21.98 14.11 14.41
CA ASP A 270 22.47 14.75 15.62
C ASP A 270 21.59 15.99 15.89
N GLY A 271 21.47 16.43 17.15
CA GLY A 271 20.83 17.71 17.47
C GLY A 271 21.62 18.91 16.94
N SER A 272 22.17 18.82 15.72
CA SER A 272 22.94 19.87 15.08
C SER A 272 22.01 20.90 14.45
N ASP A 273 22.48 22.15 14.47
CA ASP A 273 21.83 23.28 13.82
C ASP A 273 22.03 23.27 12.29
N GLN A 274 22.06 22.09 11.66
CA GLN A 274 22.29 21.91 10.23
C GLN A 274 21.02 21.46 9.50
N PRO A 275 20.81 21.89 8.24
CA PRO A 275 19.72 21.36 7.43
C PRO A 275 19.84 19.83 7.29
N PHE A 276 18.70 19.15 7.14
CA PHE A 276 18.66 17.78 6.63
C PHE A 276 19.38 17.68 5.28
N GLN A 277 20.06 16.55 5.06
CA GLN A 277 20.76 16.22 3.82
C GLN A 277 19.80 16.21 2.62
N ASP A 278 18.60 15.66 2.82
CA ASP A 278 17.54 15.57 1.83
C ASP A 278 16.17 15.42 2.51
N LEU A 279 15.11 15.39 1.69
CA LEU A 279 13.73 15.21 2.18
C LEU A 279 13.46 13.81 2.74
N ASP A 280 14.26 12.80 2.35
CA ASP A 280 14.11 11.44 2.89
C ASP A 280 14.61 11.37 4.35
N GLU A 281 15.72 12.07 4.67
CA GLU A 281 16.19 12.19 6.06
C GLU A 281 15.14 12.90 6.94
N ALA A 282 14.56 13.99 6.45
CA ALA A 282 13.51 14.72 7.17
C ALA A 282 12.28 13.84 7.42
N ALA A 283 11.81 13.11 6.41
CA ALA A 283 10.68 12.18 6.54
C ALA A 283 10.98 11.03 7.52
N SER A 284 12.18 10.44 7.43
CA SER A 284 12.60 9.35 8.32
C SER A 284 12.68 9.79 9.79
N PHE A 285 13.15 11.01 10.06
CA PHE A 285 13.19 11.55 11.42
C PHE A 285 11.76 11.71 11.94
N LEU A 286 10.88 12.38 11.18
CA LEU A 286 9.49 12.62 11.61
C LEU A 286 8.75 11.30 11.86
N ARG A 287 8.97 10.29 11.00
CA ARG A 287 8.42 8.94 11.19
C ARG A 287 8.82 8.28 12.49
N LYS A 288 10.05 8.52 12.96
CA LYS A 288 10.46 7.99 14.26
C LYS A 288 9.68 8.67 15.39
N LEU A 289 9.44 9.98 15.30
CA LEU A 289 8.59 10.69 16.26
C LEU A 289 7.15 10.18 16.23
N ASP A 290 6.59 9.85 15.06
CA ASP A 290 5.24 9.28 14.94
C ASP A 290 5.13 7.99 15.76
N VAL A 291 6.11 7.10 15.62
CA VAL A 291 6.13 5.81 16.31
C VAL A 291 6.30 5.98 17.82
N GLU A 292 7.22 6.86 18.26
CA GLU A 292 7.40 7.17 19.70
C GLU A 292 6.12 7.76 20.32
N THR A 293 5.41 8.62 19.58
CA THR A 293 4.18 9.25 20.07
C THR A 293 3.04 8.24 20.21
N VAL A 294 2.84 7.37 19.22
CA VAL A 294 1.82 6.32 19.30
C VAL A 294 2.11 5.35 20.45
N ASP A 295 3.39 5.03 20.71
CA ASP A 295 3.77 4.20 21.84
C ASP A 295 3.47 4.84 23.20
N ILE A 296 3.75 6.15 23.34
CA ILE A 296 3.36 6.91 24.54
C ILE A 296 1.85 6.85 24.75
N ILE A 297 1.06 7.13 23.71
CA ILE A 297 -0.41 7.09 23.77
C ILE A 297 -0.90 5.69 24.16
N ALA A 298 -0.35 4.63 23.55
CA ALA A 298 -0.73 3.25 23.80
C ALA A 298 -0.47 2.78 25.25
N GLN A 299 0.59 3.30 25.87
CA GLN A 299 0.95 2.97 27.24
C GLN A 299 0.18 3.81 28.28
N THR A 300 -0.57 4.82 27.82
CA THR A 300 -1.32 5.71 28.69
C THR A 300 -2.61 5.03 29.17
N PRO A 301 -2.83 4.87 30.49
CA PRO A 301 -3.97 4.11 31.01
C PRO A 301 -5.25 4.94 31.02
N TYR A 302 -5.77 5.27 29.83
CA TYR A 302 -7.13 5.82 29.72
C TYR A 302 -8.14 4.71 30.01
N THR A 303 -8.91 4.86 31.09
CA THR A 303 -9.98 3.91 31.44
C THR A 303 -11.34 4.59 31.31
N TYR A 304 -12.24 3.95 30.59
CA TYR A 304 -13.64 4.36 30.49
C TYR A 304 -14.46 3.58 31.52
N SER A 305 -15.23 4.29 32.35
CA SER A 305 -16.18 3.68 33.28
C SER A 305 -17.60 3.98 32.81
N MET A 306 -18.49 2.98 32.82
CA MET A 306 -19.93 3.23 32.67
C MET A 306 -20.50 3.52 34.05
N ASN A 307 -21.11 4.68 34.21
CA ASN A 307 -21.84 5.05 35.41
C ASN A 307 -23.17 4.31 35.45
N ASP A 308 -23.78 4.21 36.64
CA ASP A 308 -25.06 3.51 36.87
C ASP A 308 -26.21 4.00 35.98
N ASP A 309 -26.14 5.23 35.46
CA ASP A 309 -27.10 5.83 34.52
C ASP A 309 -26.85 5.46 33.04
N GLY A 310 -25.88 4.59 32.75
CA GLY A 310 -25.46 4.22 31.40
C GLY A 310 -24.67 5.32 30.66
N ARG A 311 -24.22 6.35 31.38
CA ARG A 311 -23.32 7.39 30.84
C ARG A 311 -21.87 6.92 31.00
N ILE A 312 -21.07 7.06 29.94
CA ILE A 312 -19.65 6.73 29.98
C ILE A 312 -18.91 7.94 30.57
N GLU A 313 -18.14 7.73 31.64
CA GLU A 313 -17.27 8.72 32.25
C GLU A 313 -15.81 8.32 32.01
N MET A 314 -15.05 9.26 31.45
CA MET A 314 -13.64 9.09 31.14
C MET A 314 -12.82 9.37 32.41
N CYS A 315 -12.03 8.41 32.87
CA CYS A 315 -11.15 8.62 34.01
C CYS A 315 -9.96 9.48 33.59
N THR A 316 -9.84 10.69 34.16
CA THR A 316 -8.68 11.56 33.99
C THR A 316 -7.50 11.04 34.83
N LEU A 317 -6.29 11.04 34.26
CA LEU A 317 -5.08 10.72 35.00
C LEU A 317 -4.84 11.76 36.11
N GLU A 318 -4.49 11.30 37.30
CA GLU A 318 -4.23 12.15 38.46
C GLU A 318 -2.85 11.88 39.08
N GLY A 319 -2.28 12.91 39.71
CA GLY A 319 -1.06 12.78 40.50
C GLY A 319 0.20 12.47 39.66
N PRO A 320 1.02 11.47 40.05
CA PRO A 320 2.34 11.25 39.45
C PRO A 320 2.27 10.73 38.00
N GLU A 321 1.25 9.96 37.63
CA GLU A 321 1.10 9.42 36.27
C GLU A 321 0.85 10.53 35.25
N LYS A 322 0.03 11.53 35.62
CA LYS A 322 -0.18 12.73 34.81
C LYS A 322 1.11 13.53 34.61
N GLN A 323 1.90 13.72 35.66
CA GLN A 323 3.19 14.43 35.56
C GLN A 323 4.19 13.70 34.68
N GLU A 324 4.21 12.37 34.73
CA GLU A 324 5.06 11.56 33.85
C GLU A 324 4.64 11.70 32.38
N LEU A 325 3.33 11.68 32.09
CA LEU A 325 2.81 11.89 30.74
C LEU A 325 3.12 13.30 30.22
N GLU A 326 2.91 14.33 31.03
CA GLU A 326 3.27 15.72 30.72
C GLU A 326 4.76 15.84 30.39
N ALA A 327 5.65 15.22 31.20
CA ALA A 327 7.09 15.24 30.94
C ALA A 327 7.47 14.50 29.64
N LYS A 328 6.84 13.37 29.33
CA LYS A 328 7.04 12.65 28.06
C LYS A 328 6.57 13.50 26.87
N TRP A 329 5.46 14.23 27.02
CA TRP A 329 4.94 15.12 25.98
C TRP A 329 5.84 16.33 25.75
N GLU A 330 6.37 16.95 26.81
CA GLU A 330 7.39 18.01 26.71
C GLU A 330 8.66 17.53 26.00
N GLU A 331 9.09 16.29 26.24
CA GLU A 331 10.21 15.69 25.51
C GLU A 331 9.90 15.54 24.02
N MET A 332 8.69 15.10 23.66
CA MET A 332 8.26 15.00 22.26
C MET A 332 8.22 16.36 21.56
N ASP A 333 7.67 17.37 22.23
CA ASP A 333 7.63 18.74 21.69
C ASP A 333 9.05 19.27 21.46
N ALA A 334 9.98 19.04 22.40
CA ALA A 334 11.38 19.42 22.24
C ALA A 334 12.05 18.70 21.04
N LYS A 335 11.81 17.40 20.84
CA LYS A 335 12.31 16.66 19.67
C LYS A 335 11.70 17.17 18.37
N PHE A 336 10.41 17.49 18.37
CA PHE A 336 9.73 18.07 17.22
C PHE A 336 10.29 19.46 16.89
N GLU A 337 10.61 20.31 17.88
CA GLU A 337 11.20 21.62 17.62
C GLU A 337 12.61 21.55 17.03
N VAL A 338 13.40 20.53 17.40
CA VAL A 338 14.67 20.23 16.71
C VAL A 338 14.41 19.88 15.24
N TRP A 339 13.46 18.98 14.98
CA TRP A 339 13.09 18.61 13.62
C TRP A 339 12.60 19.82 12.82
N ASN A 340 11.70 20.61 13.40
CA ASN A 340 11.10 21.81 12.83
C ASN A 340 12.19 22.83 12.44
N SER A 341 13.12 23.12 13.35
CA SER A 341 14.22 24.04 13.11
C SER A 341 15.11 23.59 11.95
N ARG A 342 15.47 22.30 11.90
CA ARG A 342 16.26 21.72 10.81
C ARG A 342 15.50 21.74 9.49
N PHE A 343 14.20 21.45 9.51
CA PHE A 343 13.37 21.45 8.30
C PHE A 343 13.21 22.86 7.72
N GLU A 344 13.07 23.90 8.55
CA GLU A 344 13.09 25.29 8.10
C GLU A 344 14.43 25.68 7.43
N LEU A 345 15.56 25.20 7.98
CA LEU A 345 16.86 25.37 7.33
C LEU A 345 16.92 24.64 5.99
N THR A 346 16.41 23.41 5.92
CA THR A 346 16.34 22.62 4.67
C THR A 346 15.49 23.32 3.62
N LYS A 347 14.32 23.87 3.99
CA LYS A 347 13.47 24.63 3.06
C LYS A 347 14.19 25.84 2.49
N LYS A 348 14.91 26.59 3.32
CA LYS A 348 15.76 27.71 2.87
C LYS A 348 16.87 27.23 1.93
N HIS A 349 17.48 26.08 2.22
CA HIS A 349 18.54 25.51 1.39
C HIS A 349 18.00 25.09 0.01
N ILE A 350 16.92 24.31 -0.03
CA ILE A 350 16.25 23.87 -1.26
C ILE A 350 15.76 25.07 -2.08
N ALA A 351 15.30 26.14 -1.43
CA ALA A 351 14.88 27.35 -2.13
C ALA A 351 16.00 28.02 -2.94
N THR A 352 17.27 27.73 -2.63
CA THR A 352 18.42 28.20 -3.42
C THR A 352 18.76 27.31 -4.62
N TRP A 353 18.19 26.11 -4.69
CA TRP A 353 18.42 25.18 -5.80
C TRP A 353 17.48 25.57 -6.98
N GLU A 354 17.96 25.46 -8.22
CA GLU A 354 17.19 25.83 -9.42
C GLU A 354 15.83 25.10 -9.48
N TYR A 355 14.74 25.85 -9.24
CA TYR A 355 13.30 25.71 -9.58
C TYR A 355 12.57 24.34 -9.54
N GLN A 356 13.24 23.19 -9.61
CA GLN A 356 12.60 21.87 -9.76
C GLN A 356 12.16 21.24 -8.44
N GLU A 357 12.75 21.59 -7.29
CA GLU A 357 12.40 20.96 -5.99
C GLU A 357 11.31 21.68 -5.18
N LEU A 358 11.10 22.99 -5.38
CA LEU A 358 10.04 23.74 -4.67
C LEU A 358 8.63 23.24 -4.98
N THR A 359 8.43 22.52 -6.09
CA THR A 359 7.15 21.94 -6.48
C THR A 359 7.07 20.43 -6.23
N SER A 360 8.05 19.87 -5.50
CA SER A 360 8.11 18.45 -5.16
C SER A 360 6.86 18.02 -4.38
N PRO A 361 6.19 16.93 -4.78
CA PRO A 361 5.10 16.34 -4.00
C PRO A 361 5.52 16.01 -2.55
N GLN A 362 6.74 15.48 -2.38
CA GLN A 362 7.29 15.13 -1.07
C GLN A 362 7.48 16.36 -0.17
N LEU A 363 7.93 17.48 -0.73
CA LEU A 363 8.07 18.73 0.04
C LEU A 363 6.69 19.27 0.47
N THR A 364 5.70 19.21 -0.41
CA THR A 364 4.34 19.64 -0.07
C THR A 364 3.74 18.76 1.03
N TYR A 365 3.97 17.45 0.95
CA TYR A 365 3.55 16.49 1.97
C TYR A 365 4.22 16.76 3.32
N LEU A 366 5.55 16.94 3.36
CA LEU A 366 6.27 17.25 4.60
C LEU A 366 5.87 18.59 5.23
N ASN A 367 5.52 19.60 4.42
CA ASN A 367 4.97 20.86 4.95
C ASN A 367 3.61 20.63 5.63
N MET A 368 2.75 19.79 5.06
CA MET A 368 1.48 19.42 5.69
C MET A 368 1.73 18.66 7.00
N GLN A 369 2.64 17.67 7.00
CA GLN A 369 3.00 16.93 8.21
C GLN A 369 3.58 17.84 9.29
N GLN A 370 4.44 18.82 8.94
CA GLN A 370 4.94 19.83 9.87
C GLN A 370 3.80 20.59 10.57
N THR A 371 2.79 21.04 9.80
CA THR A 371 1.64 21.75 10.38
C THR A 371 0.73 20.82 11.20
N PHE A 372 0.58 19.56 10.79
CA PHE A 372 -0.20 18.57 11.50
C PHE A 372 0.41 18.27 12.88
N TRP A 373 1.72 18.04 12.92
CA TRP A 373 2.47 17.85 14.16
C TRP A 373 2.37 19.05 15.10
N ARG A 374 2.52 20.27 14.58
CA ARG A 374 2.37 21.49 15.39
C ARG A 374 0.96 21.61 15.98
N MET A 375 -0.07 21.23 15.22
CA MET A 375 -1.45 21.18 15.72
C MET A 375 -1.59 20.12 16.83
N GLY A 376 -1.05 18.91 16.62
CA GLY A 376 -1.05 17.84 17.62
C GLY A 376 -0.38 18.23 18.93
N MET A 377 0.83 18.80 18.87
CA MET A 377 1.55 19.26 20.07
C MET A 377 0.79 20.35 20.83
N SER A 378 0.04 21.21 20.12
CA SER A 378 -0.79 22.25 20.75
C SER A 378 -2.02 21.72 21.50
N CYS A 379 -2.44 20.48 21.23
CA CYS A 379 -3.50 19.83 22.01
C CYS A 379 -2.99 19.45 23.40
N GLY A 380 -1.67 19.28 23.63
CA GLY A 380 -1.21 18.75 24.91
C GLY A 380 -1.59 17.27 25.10
N PRO A 381 -1.22 16.66 26.24
CA PRO A 381 -1.25 15.21 26.39
C PRO A 381 -2.63 14.60 26.66
N GLU A 382 -3.65 15.41 26.98
CA GLU A 382 -4.98 14.92 27.37
C GLU A 382 -5.92 14.79 26.16
N ASP A 383 -6.60 13.64 26.01
CA ASP A 383 -7.47 13.28 24.88
C ASP A 383 -8.62 14.26 24.55
N LEU A 384 -9.01 15.14 25.48
CA LEU A 384 -10.09 16.11 25.27
C LEU A 384 -9.63 17.49 24.84
N SER A 385 -8.32 17.69 24.75
CA SER A 385 -7.75 19.00 24.52
C SER A 385 -7.85 19.41 23.06
N GLU A 386 -8.18 20.68 22.83
CA GLU A 386 -8.42 21.19 21.50
C GLU A 386 -7.17 21.89 20.98
N PRO A 387 -6.86 21.76 19.68
CA PRO A 387 -5.77 22.51 19.10
C PRO A 387 -6.07 24.00 19.17
N THR A 388 -5.02 24.81 19.27
CA THR A 388 -5.18 26.25 19.16
C THR A 388 -5.74 26.61 17.77
N PRO A 389 -6.69 27.57 17.65
CA PRO A 389 -7.31 27.92 16.37
C PRO A 389 -6.31 28.24 15.27
N ASP A 390 -5.22 28.94 15.60
CA ASP A 390 -4.17 29.30 14.64
C ASP A 390 -3.45 28.07 14.08
N THR A 391 -3.21 27.04 14.89
CA THR A 391 -2.57 25.80 14.43
C THR A 391 -3.50 24.94 13.57
N ALA A 392 -4.79 24.87 13.93
CA ALA A 392 -5.80 24.19 13.12
C ALA A 392 -5.96 24.87 11.75
N GLU A 393 -6.02 26.20 11.72
CA GLU A 393 -6.07 27.00 10.50
C GLU A 393 -4.81 26.79 9.64
N ALA A 394 -3.62 26.78 10.25
CA ALA A 394 -2.37 26.51 9.55
C ALA A 394 -2.35 25.11 8.89
N PHE A 395 -2.81 24.08 9.61
CA PHE A 395 -2.93 22.74 9.06
C PHE A 395 -3.93 22.66 7.91
N LEU A 396 -5.14 23.23 8.06
CA LEU A 396 -6.14 23.22 6.99
C LEU A 396 -5.64 23.91 5.72
N ASN A 397 -4.92 25.03 5.85
CA ASN A 397 -4.31 25.70 4.71
C ASN A 397 -3.27 24.81 4.00
N ALA A 398 -2.41 24.12 4.75
CA ALA A 398 -1.44 23.18 4.18
C ALA A 398 -2.12 21.95 3.54
N ALA A 399 -3.13 21.40 4.20
CA ALA A 399 -3.93 20.28 3.71
C ALA A 399 -4.65 20.61 2.39
N GLU A 400 -5.22 21.81 2.25
CA GLU A 400 -5.83 22.26 1.00
C GLU A 400 -4.82 22.37 -0.15
N ILE A 401 -3.62 22.91 0.11
CA ILE A 401 -2.54 22.99 -0.88
C ILE A 401 -2.13 21.60 -1.36
N PHE A 402 -1.98 20.65 -0.42
CA PHE A 402 -1.64 19.27 -0.76
C PHE A 402 -2.78 18.58 -1.52
N ALA A 403 -4.01 18.71 -1.06
CA ALA A 403 -5.21 18.12 -1.67
C ALA A 403 -5.43 18.58 -3.12
N GLN A 404 -5.15 19.85 -3.45
CA GLN A 404 -5.25 20.38 -4.81
C GLN A 404 -4.41 19.60 -5.84
N ARG A 405 -3.33 18.95 -5.40
CA ARG A 405 -2.48 18.12 -6.27
C ARG A 405 -3.03 16.71 -6.50
N LEU A 406 -3.94 16.26 -5.63
CA LEU A 406 -4.46 14.90 -5.59
C LEU A 406 -5.87 14.82 -6.21
N ILE A 407 -6.67 15.87 -6.02
CA ILE A 407 -8.06 15.90 -6.47
C ILE A 407 -8.10 15.98 -7.99
N THR A 408 -8.49 14.87 -8.62
CA THR A 408 -8.89 14.82 -10.02
C THR A 408 -10.40 14.58 -10.08
N PRO A 409 -11.20 15.52 -10.63
CA PRO A 409 -12.64 15.41 -10.63
C PRO A 409 -13.14 14.08 -11.18
N GLY A 410 -13.96 13.37 -10.39
CA GLY A 410 -14.57 12.09 -10.78
C GLY A 410 -13.64 10.88 -10.78
N GLN A 411 -12.36 11.03 -10.44
CA GLN A 411 -11.41 9.92 -10.37
C GLN A 411 -10.98 9.65 -8.92
N PRO A 412 -11.08 8.41 -8.44
CA PRO A 412 -10.58 8.06 -7.13
C PRO A 412 -9.05 7.89 -7.15
N SER A 413 -8.39 8.24 -6.05
CA SER A 413 -6.93 8.08 -5.88
C SER A 413 -6.60 7.23 -4.66
N PHE A 414 -5.49 6.50 -4.72
CA PHE A 414 -5.04 5.62 -3.64
C PHE A 414 -3.57 5.89 -3.30
N SER A 415 -3.23 5.83 -2.02
CA SER A 415 -1.86 5.96 -1.50
C SER A 415 -1.64 5.06 -0.30
N LEU A 416 -0.39 4.67 -0.06
CA LEU A 416 0.04 4.05 1.21
C LEU A 416 0.70 5.05 2.16
N ASP A 417 1.13 6.21 1.65
CA ASP A 417 1.39 7.38 2.47
C ASP A 417 0.04 7.96 2.90
N GLY A 418 -0.12 8.24 4.19
CA GLY A 418 -1.38 8.65 4.82
C GLY A 418 -1.06 9.57 5.98
N ASP A 419 -1.73 10.72 6.00
CA ASP A 419 -1.63 11.80 7.01
C ASP A 419 -2.70 12.87 6.73
N LEU A 420 -3.17 12.96 5.47
CA LEU A 420 -4.15 13.96 5.07
C LEU A 420 -5.54 13.60 5.58
N ILE A 421 -6.00 12.36 5.34
CA ILE A 421 -7.33 11.94 5.78
C ILE A 421 -7.38 11.84 7.31
N SER A 422 -6.35 11.23 7.93
CA SER A 422 -6.23 11.13 9.39
C SER A 422 -6.13 12.51 10.04
N GLY A 423 -5.29 13.41 9.53
CA GLY A 423 -5.19 14.77 10.07
C GLY A 423 -6.48 15.59 9.95
N LEU A 424 -7.20 15.47 8.82
CA LEU A 424 -8.52 16.09 8.68
C LEU A 424 -9.55 15.48 9.63
N SER A 425 -9.49 14.16 9.84
CA SER A 425 -10.33 13.45 10.82
C SER A 425 -10.09 13.99 12.24
N VAL A 426 -8.82 14.21 12.62
CA VAL A 426 -8.45 14.82 13.90
C VAL A 426 -9.08 16.20 14.05
N VAL A 427 -9.02 17.08 13.05
CA VAL A 427 -9.66 18.41 13.11
C VAL A 427 -11.17 18.30 13.34
N VAL A 428 -11.84 17.36 12.66
CA VAL A 428 -13.30 17.18 12.80
C VAL A 428 -13.66 16.69 14.20
N TRP A 429 -12.84 15.80 14.75
CA TRP A 429 -12.98 15.23 16.09
C TRP A 429 -12.70 16.26 17.20
N SER A 430 -11.56 16.95 17.16
CA SER A 430 -11.05 17.74 18.28
C SER A 430 -11.59 19.18 18.31
N CYS A 431 -11.73 19.85 17.17
CA CYS A 431 -12.11 21.28 17.16
C CYS A 431 -13.60 21.47 17.47
N THR A 432 -13.94 22.25 18.50
CA THR A 432 -15.34 22.68 18.75
C THR A 432 -15.83 23.76 17.80
N GLU A 433 -14.92 24.55 17.23
CA GLU A 433 -15.27 25.62 16.31
C GLU A 433 -15.88 25.06 15.01
N GLY A 434 -17.13 25.45 14.76
CA GLY A 434 -17.88 25.06 13.55
C GLY A 434 -17.17 25.34 12.22
N PRO A 435 -16.46 26.47 12.02
CA PRO A 435 -15.79 26.76 10.76
C PRO A 435 -14.67 25.79 10.38
N HIS A 436 -13.73 25.50 11.30
CA HIS A 436 -12.62 24.57 11.06
C HIS A 436 -13.14 23.16 10.76
N ARG A 437 -14.10 22.69 11.58
CA ARG A 437 -14.77 21.40 11.40
C ARG A 437 -15.49 21.30 10.05
N ALA A 438 -16.27 22.32 9.67
CA ALA A 438 -16.99 22.34 8.41
C ALA A 438 -16.04 22.35 7.20
N ARG A 439 -14.92 23.06 7.31
CA ARG A 439 -13.90 23.15 6.26
C ARG A 439 -13.15 21.82 6.09
N ALA A 440 -12.80 21.15 7.19
CA ALA A 440 -12.23 19.79 7.16
C ALA A 440 -13.19 18.77 6.52
N LEU A 441 -14.46 18.77 6.93
CA LEU A 441 -15.50 17.90 6.34
C LEU A 441 -15.70 18.16 4.84
N ASP A 442 -15.75 19.43 4.42
CA ASP A 442 -15.85 19.78 3.00
C ASP A 442 -14.66 19.27 2.19
N LEU A 443 -13.45 19.40 2.74
CA LEU A 443 -12.25 18.90 2.07
C LEU A 443 -12.29 17.37 1.93
N LEU A 444 -12.62 16.64 3.01
CA LEU A 444 -12.77 15.17 2.99
C LEU A 444 -13.79 14.69 1.94
N ARG A 445 -14.92 15.39 1.79
CA ARG A 445 -15.93 15.08 0.76
C ARG A 445 -15.38 15.23 -0.66
N ARG A 446 -14.52 16.22 -0.89
CA ARG A 446 -13.95 16.50 -2.22
C ARG A 446 -12.77 15.61 -2.60
N LEU A 447 -12.11 14.98 -1.63
CA LEU A 447 -10.89 14.21 -1.87
C LEU A 447 -11.09 13.00 -2.80
N ASN A 448 -12.18 12.25 -2.62
CA ASN A 448 -12.41 10.96 -3.30
C ASN A 448 -11.13 10.08 -3.27
N ARG A 449 -10.54 9.95 -2.09
CA ARG A 449 -9.20 9.40 -1.90
C ARG A 449 -9.20 8.35 -0.81
N ARG A 450 -8.30 7.39 -0.94
CA ARG A 450 -8.00 6.40 0.09
C ARG A 450 -6.51 6.37 0.43
N GLU A 451 -6.19 6.39 1.71
CA GLU A 451 -4.85 6.38 2.29
C GLU A 451 -4.72 5.15 3.20
N GLY A 452 -4.17 4.05 2.65
CA GLY A 452 -4.13 2.77 3.35
C GLY A 452 -5.53 2.28 3.72
N ILE A 453 -5.86 2.32 5.02
CA ILE A 453 -7.16 1.93 5.57
C ILE A 453 -8.14 3.11 5.71
N TRP A 454 -7.68 4.34 5.49
CA TRP A 454 -8.50 5.55 5.59
C TRP A 454 -9.17 5.86 4.26
N ASP A 455 -10.49 5.76 4.18
CA ASP A 455 -11.27 6.17 3.01
C ASP A 455 -12.00 7.49 3.29
N SER A 456 -11.77 8.52 2.47
CA SER A 456 -12.26 9.86 2.75
C SER A 456 -13.79 9.94 2.81
N LYS A 457 -14.51 9.06 2.09
CA LYS A 457 -15.98 9.04 2.12
C LYS A 457 -16.49 8.32 3.35
N GLU A 458 -15.90 7.17 3.68
CA GLU A 458 -16.27 6.42 4.89
C GLU A 458 -16.05 7.27 6.15
N ILE A 459 -14.95 8.03 6.20
CA ILE A 459 -14.63 8.95 7.31
C ILE A 459 -15.62 10.12 7.41
N VAL A 460 -16.07 10.68 6.28
CA VAL A 460 -17.14 11.70 6.30
C VAL A 460 -18.43 11.12 6.88
N GLU A 461 -18.85 9.94 6.39
CA GLU A 461 -20.06 9.28 6.87
C GLU A 461 -19.99 9.01 8.39
N MET A 462 -18.84 8.56 8.86
CA MET A 462 -18.54 8.34 10.27
C MET A 462 -18.73 9.62 11.10
N HIS A 463 -18.07 10.71 10.70
CA HIS A 463 -18.15 11.99 11.43
C HIS A 463 -19.53 12.63 11.35
N GLU A 464 -20.19 12.62 10.20
CA GLU A 464 -21.55 13.18 10.07
C GLU A 464 -22.55 12.45 10.97
N ALA A 465 -22.42 11.14 11.09
CA ALA A 465 -23.26 10.35 11.97
C ALA A 465 -22.95 10.61 13.45
N ALA A 466 -21.68 10.72 13.83
CA ALA A 466 -21.27 11.08 15.20
C ALA A 466 -21.77 12.47 15.59
N LEU A 467 -21.63 13.45 14.69
CA LEU A 467 -22.06 14.84 14.90
C LEU A 467 -23.58 15.03 14.95
N ALA A 468 -24.35 14.02 14.53
CA ALA A 468 -25.80 14.02 14.65
C ALA A 468 -26.29 13.53 16.03
N LEU A 469 -25.39 13.04 16.89
CA LEU A 469 -25.68 12.65 18.27
C LEU A 469 -25.62 13.86 19.22
N ASP A 470 -26.25 13.72 20.39
CA ASP A 470 -26.28 14.77 21.42
C ASP A 470 -24.89 15.06 22.00
N ASP A 471 -24.03 14.04 22.12
CA ASP A 471 -22.63 14.17 22.56
C ASP A 471 -21.68 13.40 21.62
N PRO A 472 -21.15 14.07 20.57
CA PRO A 472 -20.23 13.44 19.64
C PRO A 472 -18.89 13.02 20.28
N LYS A 473 -18.38 13.78 21.27
CA LYS A 473 -17.07 13.51 21.89
C LYS A 473 -17.08 12.16 22.61
N LEU A 474 -18.19 11.86 23.31
CA LEU A 474 -18.40 10.55 23.93
C LEU A 474 -18.30 9.41 22.91
N TRP A 475 -18.87 9.60 21.73
CA TRP A 475 -18.96 8.57 20.70
C TRP A 475 -17.62 8.34 20.00
N TYR A 476 -16.79 9.36 19.83
CA TYR A 476 -15.43 9.20 19.28
C TYR A 476 -14.49 8.44 20.20
N ASN A 477 -14.73 8.52 21.51
CA ASN A 477 -13.89 7.87 22.52
C ASN A 477 -14.38 6.45 22.84
N MET A 478 -15.39 5.93 22.12
CA MET A 478 -15.81 4.55 22.26
C MET A 478 -14.87 3.61 21.51
N GLU A 479 -14.45 2.55 22.20
CA GLU A 479 -13.80 1.41 21.57
C GLU A 479 -14.84 0.66 20.72
N ILE A 480 -14.67 0.73 19.40
CA ILE A 480 -15.56 0.02 18.45
C ILE A 480 -14.75 -0.97 17.60
N PRO A 481 -15.04 -2.28 17.70
CA PRO A 481 -14.31 -3.30 16.97
C PRO A 481 -14.45 -3.14 15.46
N GLY A 482 -13.32 -3.17 14.75
CA GLY A 482 -13.29 -3.22 13.29
C GLY A 482 -13.34 -1.86 12.58
N GLY A 483 -13.07 -0.76 13.28
CA GLY A 483 -12.83 0.54 12.66
C GLY A 483 -14.09 1.19 12.07
N VAL A 484 -14.02 1.88 10.92
CA VAL A 484 -15.12 2.70 10.37
C VAL A 484 -16.30 1.79 10.09
N PRO A 485 -16.10 0.59 9.50
CA PRO A 485 -17.20 -0.34 9.33
C PRO A 485 -17.83 -0.81 10.64
N GLY A 486 -17.05 -0.98 11.71
CA GLY A 486 -17.57 -1.28 13.04
C GLY A 486 -18.38 -0.11 13.60
N TYR A 487 -17.79 1.08 13.56
CA TYR A 487 -18.36 2.33 14.04
C TYR A 487 -19.71 2.65 13.39
N VAL A 488 -19.77 2.57 12.05
CA VAL A 488 -21.00 2.76 11.28
C VAL A 488 -22.03 1.67 11.60
N ALA A 489 -21.59 0.43 11.85
CA ALA A 489 -22.51 -0.64 12.23
C ALA A 489 -23.12 -0.43 13.62
N GLU A 490 -22.33 0.03 14.61
CA GLU A 490 -22.84 0.37 15.94
C GLU A 490 -23.77 1.60 15.88
N LEU A 491 -23.41 2.64 15.13
CA LEU A 491 -24.27 3.81 14.90
C LEU A 491 -25.63 3.43 14.29
N ALA A 492 -25.63 2.49 13.34
CA ALA A 492 -26.85 2.01 12.70
C ALA A 492 -27.81 1.29 13.67
N LYS A 493 -27.31 0.76 14.81
CA LYS A 493 -28.16 0.19 15.86
C LYS A 493 -28.89 1.26 16.67
N ILE A 494 -28.29 2.45 16.82
CA ILE A 494 -28.81 3.54 17.65
C ILE A 494 -29.77 4.43 16.85
N SER A 495 -29.53 4.63 15.55
CA SER A 495 -30.39 5.44 14.69
C SER A 495 -30.62 4.81 13.30
N PRO A 496 -31.88 4.51 12.93
CA PRO A 496 -32.20 3.91 11.63
C PRO A 496 -31.95 4.84 10.44
N ARG A 497 -31.65 6.14 10.67
CA ARG A 497 -31.24 7.08 9.62
C ARG A 497 -29.91 6.70 8.96
N PHE A 498 -29.02 6.02 9.68
CA PHE A 498 -27.68 5.67 9.21
C PHE A 498 -27.55 4.23 8.70
N GLY A 499 -28.61 3.41 8.82
CA GLY A 499 -28.60 1.99 8.45
C GLY A 499 -28.84 1.67 6.96
N LEU A 500 -29.03 2.66 6.08
CA LEU A 500 -29.62 2.45 4.75
C LEU A 500 -28.68 2.50 3.53
N HIS A 501 -27.37 2.78 3.67
CA HIS A 501 -26.47 2.88 2.50
C HIS A 501 -25.54 1.68 2.25
N ARG A 502 -25.66 0.59 3.00
CA ARG A 502 -24.80 -0.61 2.85
C ARG A 502 -25.19 -1.63 1.78
N SER A 503 -25.97 -1.26 0.76
CA SER A 503 -26.25 -2.17 -0.36
C SER A 503 -25.33 -1.99 -1.58
N GLY A 504 -24.43 -1.00 -1.59
CA GLY A 504 -23.55 -0.71 -2.76
C GLY A 504 -22.04 -0.68 -2.50
N LEU A 505 -21.59 -0.62 -1.24
CA LEU A 505 -20.16 -0.44 -0.88
C LEU A 505 -19.48 -1.70 -0.35
N LEU A 506 -20.25 -2.71 0.04
CA LEU A 506 -19.72 -4.03 0.35
C LEU A 506 -19.62 -4.82 -0.94
N ILE A 507 -18.40 -4.92 -1.46
CA ILE A 507 -18.06 -5.94 -2.43
C ILE A 507 -18.42 -7.29 -1.80
N PRO A 508 -19.28 -8.14 -2.40
CA PRO A 508 -19.68 -9.40 -1.80
C PRO A 508 -18.46 -10.27 -1.52
N ASP A 509 -18.50 -10.92 -0.35
CA ASP A 509 -17.41 -11.62 0.32
C ASP A 509 -16.45 -12.33 -0.63
N PHE A 510 -15.18 -11.92 -0.52
CA PHE A 510 -14.07 -12.64 -1.11
C PHE A 510 -13.75 -13.83 -0.20
N GLU A 511 -14.21 -15.03 -0.56
CA GLU A 511 -13.60 -16.24 0.02
C GLU A 511 -12.17 -16.37 -0.55
N CYS A 512 -11.18 -15.99 0.27
CA CYS A 512 -9.80 -16.40 0.09
C CYS A 512 -9.69 -17.89 0.44
N ILE A 513 -9.11 -18.69 -0.46
CA ILE A 513 -8.71 -20.09 -0.19
C ILE A 513 -7.30 -20.11 0.38
#